data_AF-A0A699LB96-F1
#
_entry.id   AF-A0A699LB96-F1
#
_cell.length_a   1.000
_cell.length_b   1.000
_cell.length_c   1.000
_cell.angle_alpha   90.00
_cell.angle_beta   90.00
_cell.angle_gamma   90.00
#
_symmetry.space_group_name_H-M   'P 1'
#
loop_
_entity.id
_entity.type
_entity.pdbx_description
1 polymer ?
#
loop_
_entity_poly.entity_id
_entity_poly.type
_entity_poly.pdbx_seq_one_letter_code
_entity_poly.pdbx_strand_id
1 'polypeptide(L)'
;FEDPDHLDKVYKVVKAFMVYIKLLELEGKSASTPIDTKKPLLKDHDGEDVDVQAYRSMICSLMYLTSSRPDIMLAICACVRFQVTLKASHLHAEKRIFRYLKGKPHLGLWYPEDSPFDLVAYSDSDYAGASLDRKSTTG
;
A
#
# COMPACT_ATOMS: atom_id res chain seq x y z
N PHE A 1 1.15 -3.67 -18.18
CA PHE A 1 0.45 -4.73 -18.90
C PHE A 1 -0.39 -4.04 -19.94
N GLU A 2 -0.31 -4.49 -21.20
CA GLU A 2 -1.23 -4.11 -22.25
C GLU A 2 -2.40 -5.10 -22.16
N ASP A 3 -3.59 -4.58 -21.84
CA ASP A 3 -4.81 -5.37 -21.90
C ASP A 3 -5.16 -5.58 -23.38
N PRO A 4 -5.26 -6.83 -23.87
CA PRO A 4 -5.55 -7.10 -25.28
C PRO A 4 -6.89 -6.55 -25.75
N ASP A 5 -7.84 -6.29 -24.83
CA ASP A 5 -9.13 -5.70 -25.17
C ASP A 5 -9.13 -4.16 -25.02
N HIS A 6 -8.21 -3.59 -24.25
CA HIS A 6 -8.20 -2.17 -23.90
C HIS A 6 -6.79 -1.60 -23.64
N LEU A 7 -5.99 -1.55 -24.72
CA LEU A 7 -4.56 -1.23 -24.75
C LEU A 7 -4.17 0.13 -24.11
N ASP A 8 -5.08 1.11 -24.09
CA ASP A 8 -4.75 2.50 -23.76
C ASP A 8 -5.17 2.96 -22.34
N LYS A 9 -5.95 2.15 -21.61
CA LYS A 9 -6.72 2.61 -20.43
C LYS A 9 -5.98 2.59 -19.09
N VAL A 10 -4.66 2.44 -19.09
CA VAL A 10 -3.88 2.52 -17.83
C VAL A 10 -3.64 4.00 -17.51
N TYR A 11 -4.25 4.51 -16.43
CA TYR A 11 -3.94 5.84 -15.89
C TYR A 11 -2.42 6.04 -15.84
N LYS A 12 -1.91 7.01 -16.61
CA LYS A 12 -0.47 7.24 -16.81
C LYS A 12 0.32 7.25 -15.50
N VAL A 13 -0.28 7.74 -14.42
CA VAL A 13 0.34 7.81 -13.09
C VAL A 13 0.45 6.43 -12.43
N VAL A 14 -0.59 5.59 -12.49
CA VAL A 14 -0.53 4.21 -11.97
C VAL A 14 0.47 3.39 -12.78
N LYS A 15 0.51 3.58 -14.11
CA LYS A 15 1.50 2.95 -15.00
C LYS A 15 2.92 3.37 -14.61
N ALA A 16 3.17 4.68 -14.52
CA ALA A 16 4.47 5.24 -14.15
C ALA A 16 4.89 4.79 -12.75
N PHE A 17 3.96 4.72 -11.80
CA PHE A 17 4.24 4.31 -10.44
C PHE A 17 4.53 2.81 -10.32
N MET A 18 3.80 1.95 -11.04
CA MET A 18 4.14 0.53 -11.12
C MET A 18 5.48 0.30 -11.82
N VAL A 19 5.80 1.09 -12.85
CA VAL A 19 7.12 1.08 -13.48
C VAL A 19 8.19 1.51 -12.48
N TYR A 20 7.95 2.55 -11.67
CA TYR A 20 8.85 2.98 -10.59
C TYR A 20 9.05 1.87 -9.54
N ILE A 21 7.98 1.19 -9.09
CA ILE A 21 8.09 0.02 -8.20
C ILE A 21 8.90 -1.11 -8.85
N LYS A 22 8.74 -1.32 -10.15
CA LYS A 22 9.49 -2.33 -10.91
C LYS A 22 10.98 -1.97 -11.02
N LEU A 23 11.30 -0.67 -11.09
CA LEU A 23 12.66 -0.12 -11.12
C LEU A 23 13.32 -0.05 -9.74
N LEU A 24 12.56 0.00 -8.65
CA LEU A 24 13.06 0.02 -7.27
C LEU A 24 13.79 -1.26 -6.83
N GLU A 25 13.98 -2.24 -7.73
CA GLU A 25 14.75 -3.49 -7.50
C GLU A 25 14.60 -4.07 -6.10
N LEU A 26 13.37 -4.16 -5.60
CA LEU A 26 13.11 -4.83 -4.34
C LEU A 26 13.36 -6.33 -4.54
N GLU A 27 14.57 -6.75 -4.20
CA GLU A 27 14.99 -8.14 -4.20
C GLU A 27 14.11 -8.96 -3.26
N GLY A 28 13.62 -10.10 -3.74
CA GLY A 28 12.83 -11.03 -2.95
C GLY A 28 11.62 -11.59 -3.69
N LYS A 29 11.16 -12.75 -3.22
CA LYS A 29 9.99 -13.45 -3.73
C LYS A 29 8.73 -12.59 -3.54
N SER A 30 7.80 -12.66 -4.48
CA SER A 30 6.51 -12.00 -4.37
C SER A 30 5.78 -12.44 -3.09
N ALA A 31 5.07 -11.50 -2.46
CA ALA A 31 4.24 -11.78 -1.30
C ALA A 31 2.80 -12.06 -1.73
N SER A 32 2.14 -13.03 -1.09
CA SER A 32 0.74 -13.36 -1.37
C SER A 32 -0.26 -12.42 -0.67
N THR A 33 0.18 -11.78 0.43
CA THR A 33 -0.59 -10.79 1.20
C THR A 33 0.22 -9.51 1.44
N PRO A 34 -0.44 -8.34 1.48
CA PRO A 34 0.25 -7.06 1.67
C PRO A 34 0.84 -6.91 3.08
N ILE A 35 0.17 -7.48 4.10
CA ILE A 35 0.64 -7.54 5.50
C ILE A 35 0.69 -8.98 5.99
N ASP A 36 1.59 -9.28 6.93
CA ASP A 36 1.63 -10.58 7.59
C ASP A 36 0.58 -10.65 8.70
N THR A 37 -0.44 -11.48 8.52
CA THR A 37 -1.54 -11.64 9.49
C THR A 37 -1.09 -12.33 10.76
N LYS A 38 0.03 -13.07 10.74
CA LYS A 38 0.54 -13.82 11.90
C LYS A 38 1.48 -12.99 12.77
N LYS A 39 2.06 -11.92 12.22
CA LYS A 39 2.98 -11.02 12.91
C LYS A 39 2.44 -9.60 12.82
N PRO A 40 1.63 -9.16 13.80
CA PRO A 40 1.17 -7.78 13.82
C PRO A 40 2.35 -6.81 13.82
N LEU A 41 2.20 -5.69 13.11
CA LEU A 41 3.16 -4.59 13.18
C LEU A 41 3.15 -4.04 14.61
N LEU A 42 4.22 -4.30 15.36
CA LEU A 42 4.38 -3.85 16.75
C LEU A 42 5.47 -2.78 16.81
N LYS A 43 5.39 -1.93 17.84
CA LYS A 43 6.45 -0.97 18.14
C LYS A 43 7.72 -1.72 18.50
N ASP A 44 8.75 -1.53 17.70
CA ASP A 44 10.06 -2.09 17.92
C ASP A 44 10.94 -1.05 18.63
N HIS A 45 11.03 -1.14 19.96
CA HIS A 45 11.77 -0.16 20.75
C HIS A 45 13.29 -0.27 20.55
N ASP A 46 13.80 -1.46 20.21
CA ASP A 46 15.23 -1.78 20.10
C ASP A 46 15.74 -1.82 18.65
N GLY A 47 14.85 -1.68 17.65
CA GLY A 47 15.22 -1.74 16.25
C GLY A 47 16.10 -0.58 15.78
N GLU A 48 16.88 -0.82 14.72
CA GLU A 48 17.67 0.22 14.06
C GLU A 48 16.77 1.30 13.46
N ASP A 49 17.19 2.56 13.63
CA ASP A 49 16.52 3.70 13.03
C ASP A 49 16.75 3.71 11.51
N VAL A 50 15.68 4.02 10.78
CA VAL A 50 15.68 4.11 9.32
C VAL A 50 15.57 5.57 8.93
N ASP A 51 16.12 5.95 7.77
CA ASP A 51 15.88 7.28 7.21
C ASP A 51 14.38 7.57 7.09
N VAL A 52 13.93 8.47 7.95
CA VAL A 52 12.52 8.88 8.06
C VAL A 52 12.03 9.51 6.77
N GLN A 53 12.92 10.21 6.04
CA GLN A 53 12.55 10.87 4.80
C GLN A 53 12.26 9.86 3.67
N ALA A 54 13.15 8.89 3.46
CA ALA A 54 12.93 7.81 2.51
C ALA A 54 11.66 7.01 2.82
N TYR A 55 11.43 6.66 4.09
CA TYR A 55 10.22 5.95 4.52
C TYR A 55 8.95 6.74 4.27
N ARG A 56 8.92 8.02 4.67
CA ARG A 56 7.78 8.89 4.43
C ARG A 56 7.47 9.03 2.94
N SER A 57 8.51 9.13 2.11
CA SER A 57 8.36 9.14 0.66
C SER A 57 7.71 7.85 0.14
N MET A 58 8.15 6.68 0.62
CA MET A 58 7.55 5.38 0.26
C MET A 58 6.08 5.28 0.68
N ILE A 59 5.72 5.68 1.90
CA ILE A 59 4.31 5.73 2.34
C ILE A 59 3.49 6.64 1.45
N CYS A 60 3.93 7.88 1.22
CA CYS A 60 3.20 8.85 0.40
C CYS A 60 2.94 8.29 -1.00
N SER A 61 3.93 7.60 -1.56
CA SER A 61 3.87 6.98 -2.86
C SER A 61 2.87 5.81 -2.91
N LEU A 62 2.81 5.00 -1.86
CA LEU A 62 1.81 3.94 -1.69
C LEU A 62 0.40 4.49 -1.45
N MET A 63 0.28 5.61 -0.74
CA MET A 63 -1.02 6.25 -0.45
C MET A 63 -1.73 6.65 -1.75
N TYR A 64 -1.00 7.09 -2.76
CA TYR A 64 -1.55 7.40 -4.08
C TYR A 64 -2.21 6.18 -4.75
N LEU A 65 -1.63 4.99 -4.60
CA LEU A 65 -2.16 3.74 -5.16
C LEU A 65 -3.49 3.32 -4.53
N THR A 66 -3.79 3.69 -3.28
CA THR A 66 -4.99 3.22 -2.56
C THR A 66 -6.30 3.49 -3.32
N SER A 67 -6.33 4.55 -4.14
CA SER A 67 -7.44 4.92 -5.02
C SER A 67 -7.80 3.84 -6.05
N SER A 68 -6.79 3.15 -6.59
CA SER A 68 -6.94 2.05 -7.56
C SER A 68 -6.70 0.68 -6.92
N ARG A 69 -6.11 0.64 -5.73
CA ARG A 69 -5.73 -0.57 -5.01
C ARG A 69 -6.29 -0.50 -3.58
N PRO A 70 -7.61 -0.60 -3.40
CA PRO A 70 -8.18 -0.61 -2.05
C PRO A 70 -7.73 -1.83 -1.24
N ASP A 71 -7.28 -2.91 -1.90
CA ASP A 71 -6.77 -4.14 -1.29
C ASP A 71 -5.51 -3.94 -0.41
N ILE A 72 -4.77 -2.85 -0.61
CA ILE A 72 -3.59 -2.51 0.19
C ILE A 72 -3.86 -1.44 1.27
N MET A 73 -5.06 -0.84 1.29
CA MET A 73 -5.40 0.28 2.18
C MET A 73 -5.11 -0.05 3.65
N LEU A 74 -5.60 -1.19 4.12
CA LEU A 74 -5.40 -1.63 5.51
C LEU A 74 -3.91 -1.72 5.89
N ALA A 75 -3.08 -2.25 4.98
CA ALA A 75 -1.64 -2.39 5.23
C ALA A 75 -0.95 -1.01 5.30
N ILE A 76 -1.32 -0.08 4.41
CA ILE A 76 -0.79 1.28 4.42
C ILE A 76 -1.23 2.03 5.69
N CYS A 77 -2.51 1.95 6.07
CA CYS A 77 -3.02 2.54 7.30
C CYS A 77 -2.26 2.04 8.54
N ALA A 78 -1.90 0.74 8.57
CA ALA A 78 -1.08 0.20 9.65
C ALA A 78 0.34 0.80 9.66
N CYS A 79 0.99 0.95 8.50
CA CYS A 79 2.32 1.53 8.37
C CYS A 79 2.38 3.02 8.74
N VAL A 80 1.38 3.83 8.33
CA VAL A 80 1.31 5.27 8.62
C VAL A 80 1.37 5.58 10.12
N ARG A 81 0.86 4.68 10.97
CA ARG A 81 0.87 4.84 12.44
C ARG A 81 2.29 4.89 13.03
N PHE A 82 3.30 4.41 12.30
CA PHE A 82 4.68 4.35 12.77
C PHE A 82 5.56 5.48 12.21
N GLN A 83 4.99 6.52 11.59
CA GLN A 83 5.76 7.61 10.95
C GLN A 83 6.70 8.38 11.90
N VAL A 84 6.44 8.36 13.22
CA VAL A 84 7.20 9.14 14.22
C VAL A 84 8.37 8.33 14.80
N THR A 85 8.24 7.00 14.84
CA THR A 85 9.26 6.10 15.42
C THR A 85 9.48 4.93 14.49
N LEU A 86 10.39 5.17 13.56
CA LEU A 86 10.61 4.38 12.37
C LEU A 86 11.74 3.41 12.55
N LYS A 87 11.48 2.14 12.26
CA LYS A 87 12.35 1.02 12.61
C LYS A 87 12.52 0.07 11.44
N ALA A 88 13.65 -0.63 11.38
CA ALA A 88 13.96 -1.58 10.31
C ALA A 88 12.87 -2.65 10.10
N SER A 89 12.19 -3.05 11.18
CA SER A 89 11.03 -3.96 11.16
C SER A 89 9.82 -3.37 10.42
N HIS A 90 9.53 -2.07 10.60
CA HIS A 90 8.48 -1.36 9.85
C HIS A 90 8.84 -1.26 8.36
N LEU A 91 10.10 -0.97 8.04
CA LEU A 91 10.58 -0.95 6.65
C LEU A 91 10.41 -2.32 5.97
N HIS A 92 10.60 -3.43 6.69
CA HIS A 92 10.38 -4.75 6.13
C HIS A 92 8.91 -4.98 5.71
N ALA A 93 7.96 -4.46 6.48
CA ALA A 93 6.54 -4.54 6.15
C ALA A 93 6.21 -3.74 4.89
N GLU A 94 6.80 -2.57 4.70
CA GLU A 94 6.61 -1.79 3.48
C GLU A 94 7.20 -2.48 2.25
N LYS A 95 8.43 -2.99 2.38
CA LYS A 95 9.05 -3.81 1.33
C LYS A 95 8.17 -5.00 0.96
N ARG A 96 7.43 -5.57 1.92
CA ARG A 96 6.45 -6.63 1.65
C ARG A 96 5.28 -6.12 0.79
N ILE A 97 4.71 -4.95 1.08
CA ILE A 97 3.62 -4.35 0.28
C ILE A 97 4.07 -4.19 -1.17
N PHE A 98 5.27 -3.66 -1.40
CA PHE A 98 5.82 -3.54 -2.74
C PHE A 98 6.02 -4.90 -3.44
N ARG A 99 6.51 -5.93 -2.72
CA ARG A 99 6.61 -7.30 -3.27
C ARG A 99 5.24 -7.91 -3.59
N TYR A 100 4.20 -7.57 -2.83
CA TYR A 100 2.82 -7.96 -3.11
C TYR A 100 2.30 -7.30 -4.39
N LEU A 101 2.51 -5.98 -4.54
CA LEU A 101 2.14 -5.24 -5.74
C LEU A 101 2.84 -5.78 -6.99
N LYS A 102 4.13 -6.10 -6.88
CA LYS A 102 4.91 -6.76 -7.94
C LYS A 102 4.35 -8.13 -8.31
N GLY A 103 3.87 -8.91 -7.34
CA GLY A 103 3.28 -10.23 -7.55
C GLY A 103 1.87 -10.21 -8.14
N LYS A 104 1.11 -9.15 -7.87
CA LYS A 104 -0.28 -8.98 -8.33
C LYS A 104 -0.49 -7.62 -9.01
N PRO A 105 0.10 -7.40 -10.20
CA PRO A 105 -0.02 -6.12 -10.90
C PRO A 105 -1.42 -5.87 -11.50
N HIS A 106 -2.20 -6.93 -11.75
CA HIS A 106 -3.53 -6.86 -12.37
C HIS A 106 -4.67 -6.67 -11.37
N LEU A 107 -4.43 -6.94 -10.09
CA LEU A 107 -5.42 -6.74 -9.05
C LEU A 107 -5.60 -5.23 -8.85
N GLY A 108 -6.82 -4.71 -8.87
CA GLY A 108 -7.09 -3.27 -8.74
C GLY A 108 -8.39 -2.86 -9.41
N LEU A 109 -8.86 -1.66 -9.07
CA LEU A 109 -9.96 -0.97 -9.73
C LEU A 109 -9.45 -0.29 -11.00
N TRP A 110 -10.20 -0.46 -12.08
CA TRP A 110 -9.93 0.12 -13.38
C TRP A 110 -11.18 0.87 -13.82
N TYR A 111 -11.02 2.14 -14.20
CA TYR A 111 -12.12 2.97 -14.64
C TYR A 111 -11.99 3.23 -16.14
N PRO A 112 -13.05 2.99 -16.94
CA PRO A 112 -13.05 3.33 -18.35
C PRO A 112 -13.11 4.86 -18.54
N GLU A 113 -12.30 5.39 -19.45
CA GLU A 113 -12.22 6.84 -19.74
C GLU A 113 -13.51 7.38 -20.40
N ASP A 114 -14.14 6.59 -21.28
CA ASP A 114 -15.21 7.05 -22.19
C ASP A 114 -16.63 6.63 -21.78
N SER A 115 -16.82 6.09 -20.58
CA SER A 115 -18.16 5.73 -20.10
C SER A 115 -18.65 6.78 -19.11
N PRO A 116 -19.85 7.35 -19.28
CA PRO A 116 -20.52 7.98 -18.16
C PRO A 116 -20.79 6.88 -17.11
N PHE A 117 -20.12 6.95 -15.97
CA PHE A 117 -20.38 6.06 -14.84
C PHE A 117 -20.55 6.89 -13.57
N ASP A 118 -21.57 6.57 -12.79
CA ASP A 118 -21.77 7.16 -11.47
C ASP A 118 -20.89 6.43 -10.46
N LEU A 119 -19.81 7.08 -10.02
CA LEU A 119 -18.95 6.54 -8.98
C LEU A 119 -19.57 6.79 -7.60
N VAL A 120 -20.13 5.74 -7.00
CA VAL A 120 -20.55 5.76 -5.59
C VAL A 120 -19.57 4.95 -4.76
N ALA A 121 -18.89 5.61 -3.82
CA ALA A 121 -17.93 4.98 -2.93
C ALA A 121 -18.43 5.05 -1.48
N TYR A 122 -18.32 3.93 -0.76
CA TYR A 122 -18.56 3.84 0.67
C TYR A 122 -17.24 3.53 1.36
N SER A 123 -16.95 4.24 2.46
CA SER A 123 -15.75 4.04 3.25
C SER A 123 -16.16 3.68 4.68
N ASP A 124 -15.66 2.56 5.18
CA ASP A 124 -15.78 2.17 6.58
C ASP A 124 -14.39 2.16 7.23
N SER A 125 -14.31 2.55 8.49
CA SER A 125 -13.06 2.75 9.22
C SER A 125 -12.96 1.93 10.50
N ASP A 126 -13.85 0.96 10.65
CA ASP A 126 -13.98 0.08 11.79
C ASP A 126 -12.95 -1.07 11.77
N TYR A 127 -11.68 -0.72 12.01
CA TYR A 127 -10.75 -1.72 12.51
C TYR A 127 -11.13 -2.09 13.95
N ALA A 128 -12.07 -3.04 14.09
CA ALA A 128 -12.62 -3.52 15.35
C ALA A 128 -11.52 -3.73 16.40
N GLY A 129 -11.43 -2.80 17.37
CA GLY A 129 -10.55 -2.90 18.54
C GLY A 129 -9.06 -3.08 18.22
N ALA A 130 -8.40 -2.05 17.70
CA ALA A 130 -6.94 -2.04 17.56
C ALA A 130 -6.24 -2.45 18.88
N SER A 131 -5.53 -3.59 18.85
CA SER A 131 -4.78 -4.11 20.00
C SER A 131 -3.50 -3.31 20.31
N LEU A 132 -3.10 -2.41 19.41
CA LEU A 132 -1.84 -1.67 19.46
C LEU A 132 -1.98 -0.35 20.25
N ASP A 133 -3.07 0.37 20.04
CA ASP A 133 -3.50 1.48 20.87
C ASP A 133 -5.03 1.46 20.95
N ARG A 134 -5.57 1.38 22.18
CA ARG A 134 -7.01 1.49 22.48
C ARG A 134 -7.51 2.93 22.27
N LYS A 135 -7.14 3.56 21.17
CA LYS A 135 -7.59 4.91 20.80
C LYS A 135 -8.61 4.79 19.69
N SER A 136 -9.84 5.18 20.00
CA SER A 136 -10.90 5.31 19.01
C SER A 136 -10.60 6.52 18.13
N THR A 137 -10.61 6.34 16.81
CA THR A 137 -10.76 7.44 15.85
C THR A 137 -12.25 7.70 15.71
N THR A 138 -12.81 8.56 16.56
CA THR A 138 -14.18 9.06 16.37
C THR A 138 -14.15 10.14 15.30
N GLY A 139 -15.00 9.99 14.29
CA GLY A 139 -15.26 11.00 13.25
C GLY A 139 -16.28 12.04 13.68
#